data_AF-A0A7J3WEL0-F1
#
_entry.id   AF-A0A7J3WEL0-F1
#
_cell.length_a   1.000
_cell.length_b   1.000
_cell.length_c   1.000
_cell.angle_alpha   90.00
_cell.angle_beta   90.00
_cell.angle_gamma   90.00
#
_symmetry.space_group_name_H-M   'P 1'
#
loop_
_entity.id
_entity.type
_entity.pdbx_description
1 polymer ?
#
loop_
_entity_poly.entity_id
_entity_poly.type
_entity_poly.pdbx_seq_one_letter_code
_entity_poly.pdbx_strand_id
1 'polypeptide(L)' 'MPQYARIFGRATALALILTLPPLLGLFYLWSERLHGPLEIVIWLVSSLLWNTLILALFVKGKLFPE' A
#
# COMPACT_ATOMS: atom_id res chain seq x y z
N MET A 1 -14.38 3.10 25.39
CA MET A 1 -14.13 4.03 24.26
C MET A 1 -12.68 4.04 23.71
N PRO A 2 -11.58 3.86 24.47
CA PRO A 2 -10.22 4.01 23.90
C PRO A 2 -9.81 2.89 22.90
N GLN A 3 -10.44 1.72 22.99
CA GLN A 3 -10.15 0.58 22.12
C GLN A 3 -10.58 0.82 20.65
N TYR A 4 -11.71 1.49 20.43
CA TYR A 4 -12.19 1.84 19.09
C TYR A 4 -11.27 2.85 18.39
N ALA A 5 -10.78 3.86 19.11
CA ALA A 5 -9.84 4.83 18.57
C ALA A 5 -8.52 4.16 18.14
N ARG A 6 -8.04 3.17 18.91
CA ARG A 6 -6.83 2.40 18.58
C ARG A 6 -7.03 1.53 17.33
N ILE A 7 -8.17 0.84 17.21
CA ILE A 7 -8.49 0.03 16.03
C ILE A 7 -8.60 0.91 14.79
N PHE A 8 -9.30 2.04 14.89
CA PHE A 8 -9.47 2.98 13.79
C PHE A 8 -8.12 3.56 13.35
N GLY A 9 -7.26 3.95 14.29
CA GLY A 9 -5.91 4.44 13.98
C GLY A 9 -5.06 3.42 13.23
N ARG A 10 -5.08 2.15 13.65
CA ARG A 10 -4.35 1.06 12.97
C ARG A 10 -4.92 0.79 11.56
N ALA A 11 -6.24 0.80 11.41
CA ALA A 11 -6.89 0.61 10.11
C ALA A 11 -6.55 1.76 9.14
N THR A 12 -6.57 3.01 9.61
CA THR A 12 -6.17 4.17 8.81
C THR A 12 -4.69 4.10 8.42
N ALA A 13 -3.81 3.74 9.35
CA ALA A 13 -2.38 3.56 9.06
C ALA A 13 -2.15 2.46 8.01
N LEU A 14 -2.84 1.32 8.14
CA LEU A 14 -2.77 0.24 7.15
C LEU A 14 -3.26 0.70 5.78
N ALA A 15 -4.38 1.42 5.73
CA ALA A 15 -4.93 1.96 4.48
C ALA A 15 -3.92 2.89 3.80
N LEU A 16 -3.29 3.80 4.55
CA LEU A 16 -2.25 4.70 4.02
C LEU A 16 -1.06 3.93 3.43
N ILE A 17 -0.59 2.89 4.12
CA ILE A 17 0.53 2.06 3.66
C ILE A 17 0.18 1.30 2.37
N LEU A 18 -1.06 0.82 2.24
CA LEU A 18 -1.54 0.10 1.05
C LEU A 18 -1.81 1.03 -0.14
N THR A 19 -2.14 2.30 0.10
CA THR A 19 -2.38 3.29 -0.95
C THR A 19 -1.11 3.92 -1.50
N LEU A 20 0.02 3.83 -0.79
CA LEU A 20 1.30 4.42 -1.18
C LEU A 20 1.81 3.93 -2.55
N PRO A 21 1.94 2.62 -2.81
CA PRO A 21 2.42 2.12 -4.10
C PRO A 21 1.57 2.51 -5.32
N PRO A 22 0.22 2.40 -5.29
CA PRO A 22 -0.58 2.82 -6.43
C PRO A 22 -0.49 4.33 -6.66
N LEU A 23 -0.46 5.15 -5.59
CA LEU A 23 -0.30 6.60 -5.73
C LEU A 23 1.07 6.99 -6.30
N LEU A 24 2.14 6.41 -5.77
CA LEU A 24 3.50 6.69 -6.24
C LEU A 24 3.70 6.29 -7.69
N GLY A 25 3.18 5.13 -8.11
CA GLY A 25 3.31 4.73 -9.51
C GLY A 25 2.43 5.54 -10.46
N LEU A 26 1.23 5.94 -10.06
CA LEU A 26 0.43 6.89 -10.85
C LEU A 26 1.16 8.23 -11.01
N PHE A 27 1.74 8.75 -9.94
CA PHE A 27 2.52 9.98 -9.98
C PHE A 27 3.77 9.86 -10.86
N TYR A 28 4.50 8.75 -10.77
CA TYR A 28 5.69 8.48 -11.57
C TYR A 28 5.37 8.38 -13.07
N LEU A 29 4.36 7.59 -13.44
CA LEU A 29 3.91 7.45 -14.83
C LEU A 29 3.45 8.80 -15.40
N TRP A 30 2.77 9.61 -14.60
CA TRP A 30 2.34 10.93 -15.00
C TRP A 30 3.51 11.90 -15.21
N SER A 31 4.46 11.92 -14.28
CA SER A 31 5.65 12.79 -14.33
C SER A 31 6.53 12.50 -15.54
N GLU A 32 6.81 11.23 -15.80
CA GLU A 32 7.69 10.80 -16.90
C GLU A 32 6.95 10.68 -18.25
N ARG A 33 5.64 10.96 -18.29
CA ARG A 33 4.75 10.73 -19.44
C ARG A 33 4.86 9.30 -19.99
N LEU A 34 5.22 8.34 -19.15
CA LEU A 34 5.34 6.94 -19.50
C LEU A 34 3.95 6.32 -19.46
N HIS A 35 3.41 6.07 -20.65
CA HIS A 35 2.11 5.42 -20.83
C HIS A 35 2.26 4.06 -21.54
N GLY A 36 3.49 3.55 -21.59
CA GLY A 36 3.76 2.28 -22.22
C GLY A 36 3.14 1.12 -21.42
N PRO A 37 2.71 0.07 -22.10
CA PRO A 37 2.06 -1.08 -21.46
C PRO A 37 3.01 -1.82 -20.51
N LEU A 38 4.32 -1.78 -20.77
CA LEU A 38 5.32 -2.46 -19.94
C LEU A 38 5.47 -1.79 -18.58
N GLU A 39 5.52 -0.46 -18.54
CA GLU A 39 5.66 0.35 -17.34
C GLU A 39 4.43 0.21 -16.44
N ILE A 40 3.24 0.18 -17.04
CA ILE A 40 1.99 -0.09 -16.34
C ILE A 40 2.03 -1.50 -15.72
N VAL A 41 2.45 -2.52 -16.45
CA VAL A 41 2.54 -3.90 -15.93
C VAL A 41 3.55 -4.00 -14.78
N ILE A 42 4.74 -3.42 -14.93
CA ILE A 42 5.77 -3.42 -13.88
C ILE A 42 5.26 -2.72 -12.62
N TRP A 43 4.62 -1.56 -12.79
CA TRP A 43 3.99 -0.84 -11.68
C TRP A 43 2.92 -1.68 -10.99
N LEU A 44 2.03 -2.30 -11.77
CA LEU A 44 0.90 -3.07 -11.25
C LEU A 44 1.38 -4.29 -10.47
N VAL A 45 2.37 -5.02 -11.00
CA VAL A 45 3.00 -6.15 -10.31
C VAL A 45 3.70 -5.70 -9.02
N SER A 46 4.46 -4.60 -9.07
CA SER A 46 5.15 -4.07 -7.90
C SER A 46 4.18 -3.62 -6.81
N SER A 47 3.08 -2.97 -7.19
CA SER A 47 2.01 -2.54 -6.28
C SER A 47 1.31 -3.74 -5.62
N LEU A 48 1.01 -4.78 -6.40
CA LEU A 48 0.42 -6.03 -5.88
C LEU A 48 1.37 -6.75 -4.92
N LEU A 49 2.65 -6.85 -5.26
CA LEU A 49 3.66 -7.48 -4.39
C LEU A 49 3.77 -6.74 -3.06
N TRP A 50 3.84 -5.40 -3.08
CA TRP A 50 3.86 -4.58 -1.87
C TRP A 50 2.62 -4.82 -1.02
N ASN A 51 1.42 -4.70 -1.61
CA ASN A 51 0.17 -4.84 -0.86
C ASN A 51 0.04 -6.24 -0.26
N THR A 52 0.43 -7.27 -1.00
CA THR A 52 0.44 -8.65 -0.51
C THR A 52 1.41 -8.83 0.67
N LEU A 53 2.61 -8.25 0.58
CA LEU A 53 3.60 -8.30 1.66
C LEU A 53 3.09 -7.61 2.93
N ILE A 54 2.53 -6.39 2.79
CA ILE A 54 1.99 -5.63 3.91
C ILE A 54 0.81 -6.37 4.56
N LEU A 55 -0.10 -6.93 3.76
CA LEU A 55 -1.20 -7.74 4.30
C LEU A 55 -0.68 -8.99 5.01
N ALA A 56 0.31 -9.68 4.46
CA ALA A 56 0.91 -10.85 5.09
C ALA A 56 1.59 -10.50 6.43
N LEU A 57 2.27 -9.36 6.50
CA LEU A 57 2.89 -8.86 7.74
C LEU A 57 1.84 -8.41 8.77
N PHE A 58 0.72 -7.83 8.32
CA PHE A 58 -0.40 -7.43 9.16
C PHE A 58 -1.11 -8.64 9.76
N VAL A 59 -1.45 -9.64 8.94
CA VAL A 59 -2.09 -10.89 9.38
C VAL A 59 -1.21 -11.67 10.35
N LYS A 60 0.12 -11.66 10.15
CA LYS A 60 1.09 -12.25 11.09
C LYS A 60 1.30 -11.43 12.37
N GLY A 61 0.60 -10.31 12.55
CA GLY A 61 0.72 -9.42 13.71
C GLY A 61 2.06 -8.69 13.81
N LYS A 62 2.90 -8.74 12.77
CA LYS A 62 4.26 -8.15 12.79
C LYS A 62 4.26 -6.65 12.52
N LEU A 63 3.18 -6.12 11.95
CA LEU A 63 3.08 -4.71 11.55
C LEU A 63 2.63 -3.78 12.69
N PHE A 64 1.79 -4.28 13.59
CA PHE A 64 1.35 -3.56 14.79
C PHE A 64 1.42 -4.50 16.00
N PRO A 65 2.63 -4.82 16.50
CA PRO A 65 2.77 -5.53 17.76
C PRO A 65 2.05 -4.73 18.86
N GLU A 66 1.30 -5.43 19.71
CA GLU A 66 0.61 -4.82 20.87
C GLU A 66 1.60 -4.28 21.91
#